data_AF-A0A9D5MPI5-F1
#
_entry.id   AF-A0A9D5MPI5-F1
#
_cell.length_a   1.000
_cell.length_b   1.000
_cell.length_c   1.000
_cell.angle_alpha   90.00
_cell.angle_beta   90.00
_cell.angle_gamma   90.00
#
_symmetry.space_group_name_H-M   'P 1'
#
loop_
_entity.id
_entity.type
_entity.pdbx_description
1 polymer ?
#
loop_
_entity_poly.entity_id
_entity_poly.type
_entity_poly.pdbx_seq_one_letter_code
_entity_poly.pdbx_strand_id
1 'polypeptide(L)'
;MSRRLSFILEIIVAIAVFWIGITNTNVLFITGVRSAAITLGIIGLLFYITNTVGYVLRNPVHPISLMGSIFAIIGVILLVIQIFGINIWIFGNPLLALTYFALAMIAKAVVGMFMPLSIY
;
A
#
# COMPACT_ATOMS: atom_id res chain seq x y z
N MET A 1 -4.46 17.05 11.16
CA MET A 1 -5.17 15.74 11.12
C MET A 1 -4.47 14.79 12.07
N SER A 2 -5.19 14.13 12.99
CA SER A 2 -4.56 13.20 13.95
C SER A 2 -3.94 12.02 13.20
N ARG A 3 -2.66 11.69 13.46
CA ARG A 3 -1.90 10.63 12.76
C ARG A 3 -2.60 9.27 12.79
N ARG A 4 -3.41 9.02 13.83
CA ARG A 4 -4.24 7.81 13.96
C ARG A 4 -5.40 7.78 12.95
N LEU A 5 -6.02 8.93 12.66
CA LEU A 5 -7.06 9.03 11.64
C LEU A 5 -6.51 8.73 10.24
N SER A 6 -5.27 9.14 9.96
CA SER A 6 -4.61 8.82 8.69
C SER A 6 -4.44 7.31 8.48
N PHE A 7 -4.06 6.55 9.51
CA PHE A 7 -3.95 5.09 9.42
C PHE A 7 -5.32 4.39 9.31
N ILE A 8 -6.34 4.90 9.99
CA ILE A 8 -7.71 4.37 9.85
C ILE A 8 -8.21 4.57 8.42
N LEU A 9 -7.99 5.76 7.85
CA LEU A 9 -8.35 6.05 6.46
C LEU A 9 -7.56 5.19 5.48
N GLU A 10 -6.27 4.93 5.73
CA GLU A 10 -5.46 4.04 4.91
C GLU A 10 -6.06 2.62 4.85
N ILE A 11 -6.55 2.10 5.98
CA ILE A 11 -7.24 0.80 6.05
C ILE A 11 -8.57 0.83 5.30
N ILE A 12 -9.40 1.87 5.52
CA ILE A 12 -10.70 1.99 4.85
C ILE A 12 -10.52 2.07 3.33
N VAL A 13 -9.57 2.87 2.86
CA VAL A 13 -9.28 3.01 1.44
C VAL A 13 -8.73 1.70 0.87
N ALA A 14 -7.84 1.01 1.58
CA ALA A 14 -7.33 -0.29 1.17
C ALA A 14 -8.46 -1.31 0.95
N ILE A 15 -9.38 -1.43 1.91
CA ILE A 15 -10.53 -2.34 1.83
C ILE A 15 -11.47 -1.94 0.70
N ALA A 16 -11.80 -0.64 0.58
CA ALA A 16 -12.72 -0.16 -0.45
C ALA A 16 -12.20 -0.44 -1.86
N VAL A 17 -10.94 -0.10 -2.15
CA VAL A 17 -10.34 -0.32 -3.48
C VAL A 17 -10.13 -1.81 -3.75
N PHE A 18 -9.75 -2.59 -2.75
CA PHE A 18 -9.64 -4.05 -2.87
C PHE A 18 -10.99 -4.68 -3.25
N TRP A 19 -12.06 -4.25 -2.59
CA TRP A 19 -13.41 -4.74 -2.89
C TRP A 19 -13.85 -4.38 -4.30
N ILE A 20 -13.68 -3.11 -4.70
CA ILE A 20 -13.97 -2.62 -6.06
C ILE A 20 -13.21 -3.43 -7.11
N GLY A 21 -11.94 -3.75 -6.83
CA GLY A 21 -11.08 -4.53 -7.71
C GLY A 21 -11.55 -5.97 -7.89
N ILE A 22 -12.01 -6.63 -6.83
CA ILE A 22 -12.54 -8.01 -6.91
C ILE A 22 -13.89 -8.05 -7.63
N THR A 23 -14.77 -7.09 -7.33
CA THR A 23 -16.12 -7.06 -7.91
C THR A 23 -16.11 -6.65 -9.38
N ASN A 24 -14.95 -6.27 -9.96
CA ASN A 24 -14.81 -5.76 -11.32
C ASN A 24 -15.81 -4.63 -11.63
N THR A 25 -16.23 -3.90 -10.60
CA THR A 25 -17.22 -2.82 -10.72
C THR A 25 -16.52 -1.58 -11.23
N ASN A 26 -17.04 -1.00 -12.31
CA ASN A 26 -16.50 0.24 -12.87
C ASN A 26 -16.86 1.43 -11.98
N VAL A 27 -15.94 1.82 -11.10
CA VAL A 27 -16.08 2.98 -10.21
C VAL A 27 -14.84 3.86 -10.42
N LEU A 28 -15.02 5.16 -10.70
CA LEU A 28 -13.92 6.15 -10.78
C LEU A 28 -12.73 5.71 -11.67
N PHE A 29 -13.00 5.28 -12.90
CA PHE A 29 -11.98 4.83 -13.88
C PHE A 29 -11.21 3.55 -13.49
N ILE A 30 -11.59 2.87 -12.41
CA ILE A 30 -11.09 1.55 -12.05
C ILE A 30 -11.88 0.52 -12.87
N THR A 31 -11.39 0.24 -14.07
CA THR A 31 -11.90 -0.81 -14.95
C THR A 31 -11.10 -2.10 -14.74
N GLY A 32 -11.56 -2.91 -13.78
CA GLY A 32 -11.04 -4.24 -13.51
C GLY A 32 -9.87 -4.36 -12.52
N VAL A 33 -9.49 -5.61 -12.23
CA VAL A 33 -8.52 -5.95 -11.15
C VAL A 33 -7.16 -5.24 -11.32
N ARG A 34 -6.67 -5.10 -12.56
CA ARG A 34 -5.37 -4.49 -12.85
C ARG A 34 -5.36 -2.98 -12.55
N SER A 35 -6.39 -2.26 -12.95
CA SER A 35 -6.47 -0.82 -12.65
C SER A 35 -6.70 -0.57 -11.16
N ALA A 36 -7.41 -1.48 -10.47
CA ALA A 36 -7.53 -1.45 -9.02
C ALA A 36 -6.18 -1.66 -8.32
N ALA A 37 -5.36 -2.59 -8.82
CA ALA A 37 -4.02 -2.82 -8.28
C ALA A 37 -3.11 -1.60 -8.45
N ILE A 38 -3.15 -0.96 -9.63
CA ILE A 38 -2.36 0.26 -9.91
C ILE A 38 -2.81 1.41 -9.00
N THR A 39 -4.12 1.67 -8.92
CA THR A 39 -4.66 2.74 -8.08
C THR A 39 -4.33 2.52 -6.61
N LEU A 40 -4.51 1.30 -6.10
CA LEU A 40 -4.15 0.96 -4.74
C LEU A 40 -2.64 1.10 -4.48
N GLY A 41 -1.80 0.70 -5.43
CA GLY A 41 -0.35 0.88 -5.33
C GLY A 41 0.08 2.35 -5.28
N ILE A 42 -0.53 3.22 -6.12
CA ILE A 42 -0.27 4.67 -6.10
C ILE A 42 -0.70 5.27 -4.76
N ILE A 43 -1.90 4.95 -4.31
CA ILE A 43 -2.44 5.43 -3.03
C ILE A 43 -1.56 4.96 -1.86
N GLY A 44 -1.17 3.69 -1.84
CA GLY A 44 -0.27 3.13 -0.84
C GLY A 44 1.09 3.85 -0.79
N LEU A 45 1.66 4.19 -1.95
CA LEU A 45 2.89 4.96 -2.04
C LEU A 45 2.72 6.38 -1.45
N LEU A 46 1.62 7.06 -1.77
CA LEU A 46 1.32 8.40 -1.24
C LEU A 46 1.17 8.38 0.30
N PHE A 47 0.47 7.38 0.84
CA PHE A 47 0.36 7.20 2.29
C PHE A 47 1.70 6.81 2.94
N TYR A 48 2.56 6.09 2.24
CA TYR A 48 3.91 5.78 2.73
C TYR A 48 4.78 7.04 2.84
N ILE A 49 4.79 7.88 1.80
CA ILE A 49 5.55 9.14 1.79
C ILE A 49 5.08 10.08 2.90
N THR A 50 3.77 10.25 3.06
CA THR A 50 3.20 11.20 4.03
C THR A 50 3.32 10.74 5.49
N ASN A 51 3.09 9.46 5.78
CA ASN A 51 2.99 8.98 7.17
C ASN A 51 4.25 8.27 7.69
N THR A 52 5.08 7.71 6.80
CA THR A 52 6.10 6.72 7.17
C THR A 52 7.52 7.12 6.82
N VAL A 53 7.76 7.84 5.71
CA VAL A 53 9.12 8.24 5.29
C VAL A 53 9.85 9.02 6.39
N GLY A 54 9.19 9.99 7.03
CA GLY A 54 9.81 10.76 8.11
C GLY A 54 10.25 9.91 9.31
N TYR A 55 9.55 8.80 9.60
CA TYR A 55 9.94 7.88 10.66
C TYR A 55 11.14 7.01 10.25
N VAL A 56 11.13 6.50 9.01
CA VAL A 56 12.23 5.69 8.46
C VAL A 56 13.54 6.48 8.41
N LEU A 57 13.48 7.76 8.03
CA LEU A 57 14.66 8.63 8.00
C LEU A 57 15.23 8.92 9.39
N ARG A 58 14.38 9.00 10.42
CA ARG A 58 14.83 9.27 11.81
C ARG A 58 15.32 8.02 12.53
N ASN A 59 14.73 6.86 12.27
CA ASN A 59 15.09 5.58 12.89
C ASN A 59 15.34 4.50 11.81
N PRO A 60 16.46 4.58 11.07
CA PRO A 60 16.71 3.71 9.91
C PRO A 60 16.96 2.24 10.28
N VAL A 61 17.50 1.97 11.47
CA VAL A 61 17.88 0.61 11.90
C VAL A 61 16.77 -0.11 12.66
N HIS A 62 15.64 0.56 12.92
CA HIS A 62 14.54 -0.07 13.63
C HIS A 62 13.92 -1.19 12.77
N PRO A 63 13.66 -2.40 13.30
CA PRO A 63 13.14 -3.54 12.52
C PRO A 63 11.88 -3.21 11.71
N ILE A 64 11.02 -2.36 12.26
CA ILE A 64 9.79 -1.94 11.58
C ILE A 64 10.07 -1.00 10.40
N SER A 65 11.09 -0.13 10.49
CA SER A 65 11.51 0.71 9.36
C SER A 65 12.05 -0.14 8.21
N LEU A 66 12.81 -1.20 8.53
CA LEU A 66 13.31 -2.16 7.55
C LEU A 66 12.19 -2.95 6.89
N MET A 67 11.21 -3.43 7.67
CA MET A 67 10.05 -4.10 7.10
C MET A 67 9.25 -3.17 6.19
N GLY A 68 8.99 -1.94 6.64
CA GLY A 68 8.27 -0.93 5.85
C GLY A 68 8.97 -0.59 4.54
N SER A 69 10.30 -0.46 4.54
CA SER A 69 11.07 -0.19 3.32
C SER A 69 11.10 -1.38 2.36
N ILE A 70 11.20 -2.62 2.87
CA ILE A 70 11.10 -3.83 2.04
C ILE A 70 9.73 -3.92 1.37
N PHE A 71 8.64 -3.73 2.13
CA PHE A 71 7.28 -3.71 1.56
C PHE A 71 7.10 -2.60 0.52
N ALA A 72 7.68 -1.41 0.76
CA ALA A 72 7.63 -0.30 -0.19
C ALA A 72 8.38 -0.62 -1.49
N ILE A 73 9.59 -1.18 -1.41
CA ILE A 73 10.39 -1.56 -2.59
C ILE A 73 9.65 -2.61 -3.43
N ILE A 74 9.14 -3.67 -2.79
CA ILE A 74 8.36 -4.70 -3.49
C ILE A 74 7.09 -4.09 -4.09
N GLY A 75 6.41 -3.20 -3.36
CA GLY A 75 5.24 -2.49 -3.86
C GLY A 75 5.54 -1.64 -5.10
N VAL A 76 6.67 -0.94 -5.14
CA VAL A 76 7.09 -0.17 -6.33
C VAL A 76 7.37 -1.09 -7.51
N ILE A 77 8.07 -2.21 -7.29
CA ILE A 77 8.35 -3.21 -8.34
C ILE A 77 7.03 -3.75 -8.90
N LEU A 78 6.10 -4.14 -8.03
CA LEU A 78 4.75 -4.59 -8.40
C LEU A 78 3.99 -3.53 -9.19
N LEU A 79 4.06 -2.28 -8.77
CA LEU A 79 3.38 -1.17 -9.44
C LEU A 79 3.92 -0.98 -10.85
N VAL A 80 5.25 -1.03 -11.03
CA VAL A 80 5.89 -0.98 -12.35
C VAL A 80 5.42 -2.16 -13.22
N ILE A 81 5.43 -3.38 -12.67
CA ILE A 81 4.95 -4.58 -13.38
C ILE A 81 3.51 -4.42 -13.84
N GLN A 82 2.63 -3.92 -12.97
CA GLN A 82 1.21 -3.72 -13.29
C GLN A 82 0.98 -2.57 -14.27
N ILE A 83 1.74 -1.48 -14.20
CA ILE A 83 1.68 -0.38 -15.17
C ILE A 83 2.06 -0.87 -16.56
N PHE A 84 3.22 -1.52 -16.70
CA PHE A 84 3.71 -1.99 -18.00
C PHE A 84 3.06 -3.31 -18.47
N GLY A 85 2.32 -4.00 -17.60
CA GLY A 85 1.66 -5.26 -17.94
C GLY A 85 2.66 -6.38 -18.16
N ILE A 86 3.78 -6.35 -17.44
CA ILE A 86 4.86 -7.32 -17.58
C ILE A 86 4.39 -8.65 -17.00
N ASN A 87 4.35 -9.69 -17.82
CA ASN A 87 3.95 -11.02 -17.37
C ASN A 87 5.16 -11.79 -16.84
N ILE A 88 5.43 -11.67 -15.53
CA ILE A 88 6.39 -12.53 -14.81
C ILE A 88 5.62 -13.49 -13.89
N TRP A 89 6.10 -14.72 -13.78
CA TRP A 89 5.36 -15.90 -13.28
C TRP A 89 4.50 -15.66 -12.02
N ILE A 90 5.02 -14.97 -11.00
CA ILE A 90 4.32 -14.73 -9.73
C ILE A 90 3.61 -13.37 -9.68
N PHE A 91 4.13 -12.36 -10.39
CA PHE A 91 3.68 -10.97 -10.26
C PHE A 91 2.91 -10.42 -11.46
N GLY A 92 2.77 -11.21 -12.52
CA GLY A 92 1.93 -10.90 -13.67
C GLY A 92 0.43 -11.01 -13.38
N ASN A 93 0.05 -11.75 -12.32
CA ASN A 93 -1.35 -11.87 -11.94
C ASN A 93 -1.82 -10.61 -11.16
N PRO A 94 -2.73 -9.80 -11.73
CA PRO A 94 -3.18 -8.56 -11.11
C PRO A 94 -3.93 -8.78 -9.79
N LEU A 95 -4.57 -9.94 -9.60
CA LEU A 95 -5.27 -10.27 -8.35
C LEU A 95 -4.28 -10.47 -7.21
N LEU A 96 -3.14 -11.13 -7.47
CA LEU A 96 -2.08 -11.31 -6.48
C LEU A 96 -1.42 -9.97 -6.14
N ALA A 97 -1.18 -9.11 -7.13
CA ALA A 97 -0.66 -7.77 -6.89
C ALA A 97 -1.62 -6.92 -6.06
N LEU A 98 -2.92 -6.93 -6.39
CA LEU A 98 -3.95 -6.22 -5.63
C LEU A 98 -4.01 -6.70 -4.16
N THR A 99 -3.94 -8.01 -3.96
CA THR A 99 -3.94 -8.63 -2.63
C THR A 99 -2.70 -8.24 -1.84
N TYR A 100 -1.53 -8.24 -2.48
CA TYR A 100 -0.29 -7.78 -1.87
C TYR A 100 -0.37 -6.32 -1.42
N PHE A 101 -0.85 -5.42 -2.30
CA PHE A 101 -0.99 -4.00 -1.95
C PHE A 101 -1.95 -3.78 -0.77
N ALA A 102 -3.10 -4.45 -0.77
CA ALA A 102 -4.06 -4.35 0.32
C ALA A 102 -3.47 -4.86 1.65
N LEU A 103 -2.84 -6.04 1.64
CA LEU A 103 -2.21 -6.62 2.83
C LEU A 103 -1.05 -5.75 3.33
N ALA A 104 -0.20 -5.25 2.44
CA ALA A 104 0.93 -4.40 2.80
C ALA A 104 0.45 -3.08 3.44
N MET A 105 -0.57 -2.44 2.85
CA MET A 105 -1.16 -1.21 3.42
C MET A 105 -1.79 -1.46 4.79
N ILE A 106 -2.59 -2.52 4.94
CA ILE A 106 -3.25 -2.85 6.20
C ILE A 106 -2.21 -3.21 7.26
N ALA A 107 -1.25 -4.09 6.96
CA ALA A 107 -0.21 -4.49 7.90
C ALA A 107 0.60 -3.29 8.38
N LYS A 108 1.04 -2.43 7.46
CA LYS A 108 1.75 -1.18 7.78
C LYS A 108 0.89 -0.23 8.61
N ALA A 109 -0.39 -0.06 8.28
CA ALA A 109 -1.29 0.83 9.03
C ALA A 109 -1.53 0.32 10.46
N VAL A 110 -1.77 -0.99 10.63
CA VAL A 110 -1.93 -1.63 11.94
C VAL A 110 -0.67 -1.45 12.79
N VAL A 111 0.51 -1.73 12.24
CA VAL A 111 1.77 -1.53 12.96
C VAL A 111 1.98 -0.05 13.31
N GLY A 112 1.62 0.87 12.40
CA GLY A 112 1.67 2.32 12.62
C GLY A 112 0.74 2.81 13.73
N MET A 113 -0.35 2.10 14.03
CA MET A 113 -1.24 2.44 15.15
C MET A 113 -0.62 2.11 16.52
N PHE A 114 0.22 1.08 16.60
CA PHE A 114 0.85 0.63 17.84
C PHE A 114 2.24 1.25 18.08
N MET A 115 2.81 1.93 17.08
CA MET A 115 4.04 2.70 17.30
C MET A 115 3.79 3.85 18.28
N PRO A 116 4.57 3.94 19.37
CA PRO A 116 4.41 5.02 20.34
C PRO A 116 4.66 6.38 19.68
N LEU A 117 3.88 7.37 20.09
CA LEU A 117 3.91 8.80 19.70
C LEU A 117 5.20 9.54 20.12
N SER A 118 6.28 8.81 20.37
CA SER A 118 7.62 9.33 20.61
C SER A 118 8.29 9.36 19.23
N ILE A 119 8.36 10.48 18.51
CA ILE A 119 9.16 11.66 18.82
C ILE A 119 8.70 12.80 17.87
N TYR A 120 8.45 13.98 18.44
CA TYR A 120 8.40 15.28 17.76
C TYR A 120 9.63 15.51 16.88
#